data_AF-A0A2S5SXI0-F1
#
_entry.id   AF-A0A2S5SXI0-F1
#
_cell.length_a   1.000
_cell.length_b   1.000
_cell.length_c   1.000
_cell.angle_alpha   90.00
_cell.angle_beta   90.00
_cell.angle_gamma   90.00
#
_symmetry.space_group_name_H-M   'P 1'
#
loop_
_entity.id
_entity.type
_entity.pdbx_description
1 polymer ?
#
loop_
_entity_poly.entity_id
_entity_poly.type
_entity_poly.pdbx_seq_one_letter_code
_entity_poly.pdbx_strand_id
1 'polypeptide(L)'
;MIRNGWQAFAGKRVLLLQGPVGPFFAQLADILREAGAASVHKVNFNGGDWLFYPRAAYNHRDTMDAWPEALDRLLEREGIDALFLFGDCRPIHEVAHQAAQRRNVEVWVFEEGYVRPNFVTLEPYGVNNHSRLPRDPDFYRHLPPTKAPQEREVGNTFWHTALWAFLYYTAAIVLRPFFPHYRHHRPLNAAEVLPWLKSPLRKWLYRIRERGLEARLTGELSKRFFLVPLQVNTDFQVRVHSDFESVPHFMETLVASFARHAPKDHYLAFKHHPMDRGYHDYTERISRLAREHGLGDRLLYLHDQHLPSLLQHARGVAVINSTVGLSALHHGTPLMVLGDAMYDFAGLSFQGPLDSFWTQAEQGAPDMALYDRFRAYLVHHTQLNGSFYRYGVFDRADAADPEPDTVDAAPPASAVVVPLPTRAVPPTDTMPPMPAPVVARWQAAQSGRSAALPSTDRH
;
A
#
# COMPACT_ATOMS: atom_id res chain seq x y z
N MET A 1 -13.23 14.15 1.69
CA MET A 1 -12.50 14.78 2.80
C MET A 1 -13.51 15.13 3.91
N ILE A 2 -13.07 15.20 5.16
CA ILE A 2 -13.89 15.61 6.30
C ILE A 2 -14.45 17.02 6.03
N ARG A 3 -15.76 17.13 5.77
CA ARG A 3 -16.44 18.42 5.57
C ARG A 3 -16.41 19.18 6.90
N ASN A 4 -15.99 20.45 6.89
CA ASN A 4 -15.82 21.29 8.09
C ASN A 4 -14.67 20.90 9.05
N GLY A 5 -13.65 20.19 8.58
CA GLY A 5 -12.50 19.82 9.42
C GLY A 5 -12.87 18.86 10.55
N TRP A 6 -12.07 18.81 11.62
CA TRP A 6 -12.25 17.85 12.71
C TRP A 6 -13.57 18.03 13.48
N GLN A 7 -14.22 19.20 13.36
CA GLN A 7 -15.52 19.51 13.94
C GLN A 7 -16.65 18.61 13.39
N ALA A 8 -16.45 17.92 12.26
CA ALA A 8 -17.38 16.90 11.78
C ALA A 8 -17.57 15.73 12.76
N PHE A 9 -16.67 15.57 13.73
CA PHE A 9 -16.74 14.54 14.77
C PHE A 9 -17.28 15.09 16.10
N ALA A 10 -17.73 16.33 16.16
CA ALA A 10 -18.38 16.89 17.34
C ALA A 10 -19.60 16.03 17.74
N GLY A 11 -19.70 15.68 19.02
CA GLY A 11 -20.74 14.80 19.56
C GLY A 11 -20.60 13.32 19.20
N LYS A 12 -19.66 12.93 18.33
CA LYS A 12 -19.43 11.52 17.98
C LYS A 12 -18.56 10.81 19.01
N ARG A 13 -18.79 9.51 19.18
CA ARG A 13 -17.97 8.59 19.97
C ARG A 13 -17.02 7.87 19.03
N VAL A 14 -15.73 8.15 19.17
CA VAL A 14 -14.71 7.74 18.19
C VAL A 14 -13.86 6.60 18.74
N LEU A 15 -13.61 5.57 17.92
CA LEU A 15 -12.65 4.52 18.22
C LEU A 15 -11.41 4.63 17.35
N LEU A 16 -10.25 4.75 17.98
CA LEU A 16 -8.94 4.63 17.35
C LEU A 16 -8.47 3.19 17.48
N LEU A 17 -8.24 2.51 16.35
CA LEU A 17 -7.86 1.10 16.37
C LEU A 17 -6.32 0.93 16.42
N GLN A 18 -5.69 0.52 15.34
CA GLN A 18 -4.23 0.54 15.20
C GLN A 18 -3.83 1.65 14.22
N GLY A 19 -2.92 2.51 14.68
CA GLY A 19 -2.42 3.67 13.93
C GLY A 19 -1.02 3.46 13.33
N PRO A 20 -0.46 4.52 12.73
CA PRO A 20 0.94 4.53 12.33
C PRO A 20 1.87 4.44 13.55
N VAL A 21 3.13 4.06 13.33
CA VAL A 21 4.11 3.97 14.42
C VAL A 21 4.41 5.37 14.97
N GLY A 22 4.24 5.54 16.28
CA GLY A 22 4.55 6.80 16.96
C GLY A 22 3.32 7.50 17.58
N PRO A 23 3.44 8.79 17.91
CA PRO A 23 2.48 9.50 18.75
C PRO A 23 1.22 10.00 18.01
N PHE A 24 1.12 9.80 16.70
CA PHE A 24 0.08 10.42 15.88
C PHE A 24 -1.35 10.15 16.38
N PHE A 25 -1.69 8.92 16.77
CA PHE A 25 -3.05 8.62 17.28
C PHE A 25 -3.33 9.23 18.66
N ALA A 26 -2.30 9.48 19.48
CA ALA A 26 -2.48 10.25 20.70
C ALA A 26 -2.81 11.72 20.38
N GLN A 27 -2.06 12.32 19.46
CA GLN A 27 -2.31 13.69 18.98
C GLN A 27 -3.69 13.81 18.33
N LEU A 28 -4.08 12.84 17.49
CA LEU A 28 -5.40 12.79 16.87
C LEU A 28 -6.51 12.69 17.93
N ALA A 29 -6.30 11.93 19.01
CA ALA A 29 -7.30 11.84 20.08
C ALA A 29 -7.51 13.19 20.76
N ASP A 30 -6.45 13.97 20.95
CA ASP A 30 -6.55 15.31 21.54
C ASP A 30 -7.23 16.29 20.56
N ILE A 31 -6.87 16.27 19.27
CA ILE A 31 -7.54 17.04 18.22
C ILE A 31 -9.04 16.74 18.16
N LEU A 32 -9.45 15.47 18.23
CA LEU A 32 -10.85 15.07 18.20
C LEU A 32 -11.61 15.52 19.45
N ARG A 33 -10.98 15.47 20.64
CA ARG A 33 -11.57 15.98 21.88
C ARG A 33 -11.74 17.50 21.83
N GLU A 34 -10.73 18.22 21.36
CA GLU A 34 -10.78 19.68 21.15
C GLU A 34 -11.85 20.08 20.14
N ALA A 35 -12.05 19.26 19.10
CA ALA A 35 -13.12 19.43 18.11
C ALA A 35 -14.53 19.07 18.65
N GLY A 36 -14.64 18.61 19.90
CA GLY A 36 -15.90 18.35 20.58
C GLY A 36 -16.43 16.92 20.47
N ALA A 37 -15.60 15.93 20.12
CA ALA A 37 -16.01 14.52 20.17
C ALA A 37 -16.51 14.15 21.58
N ALA A 38 -17.64 13.42 21.65
CA ALA A 38 -18.26 13.03 22.92
C ALA A 38 -17.37 12.09 23.72
N SER A 39 -16.67 11.19 23.04
CA SER A 39 -15.62 10.35 23.62
C SER A 39 -14.62 9.90 22.55
N VAL A 40 -13.39 9.62 22.98
CA VAL A 40 -12.35 9.03 22.13
C VAL A 40 -11.75 7.84 22.85
N HIS A 41 -11.92 6.67 22.26
CA HIS A 41 -11.46 5.37 22.72
C HIS A 41 -10.27 4.90 21.88
N LYS A 42 -9.38 4.08 22.45
CA LYS A 42 -8.24 3.50 21.74
C LYS A 42 -8.11 2.01 22.03
N VAL A 43 -7.76 1.19 21.03
CA VAL A 43 -7.37 -0.21 21.22
C VAL A 43 -5.87 -0.40 21.03
N ASN A 44 -5.17 -0.96 22.00
CA ASN A 44 -3.76 -1.33 21.88
C ASN A 44 -3.64 -2.83 21.68
N PHE A 45 -2.86 -3.24 20.68
CA PHE A 45 -2.63 -4.65 20.38
C PHE A 45 -1.24 -5.13 20.81
N ASN A 46 -0.30 -4.21 21.05
CA ASN A 46 1.06 -4.55 21.45
C ASN A 46 1.71 -3.47 22.30
N GLY A 47 2.93 -3.76 22.77
CA GLY A 47 3.73 -2.86 23.59
C GLY A 47 4.08 -1.52 22.95
N GLY A 48 4.24 -1.47 21.63
CA GLY A 48 4.47 -0.23 20.90
C GLY A 48 3.23 0.65 20.90
N ASP A 49 2.04 0.07 20.65
CA ASP A 49 0.77 0.81 20.77
C ASP A 49 0.60 1.36 22.19
N TRP A 50 0.89 0.52 23.19
CA TRP A 50 0.81 0.91 24.60
C TRP A 50 1.79 2.02 24.97
N LEU A 51 3.02 2.01 24.46
CA LEU A 51 4.01 3.06 24.72
C LEU A 51 3.51 4.45 24.30
N PHE A 52 2.86 4.53 23.13
CA PHE A 52 2.35 5.80 22.58
C PHE A 52 0.92 6.12 23.02
N TYR A 53 0.19 5.19 23.63
CA TYR A 53 -1.15 5.41 24.18
C TYR A 53 -1.39 4.59 25.46
N PRO A 54 -0.70 4.92 26.58
CA PRO A 54 -0.69 4.06 27.78
C PRO A 54 -1.93 4.20 28.67
N ARG A 55 -2.71 5.28 28.52
CA ARG A 55 -3.84 5.63 29.39
C ARG A 55 -5.14 5.62 28.60
N ALA A 56 -6.25 5.29 29.29
CA ALA A 56 -7.60 5.32 28.71
C ALA A 56 -7.74 4.53 27.38
N ALA A 57 -7.08 3.38 27.30
CA ALA A 57 -7.11 2.48 26.14
C ALA A 57 -7.51 1.05 26.54
N TYR A 58 -8.21 0.37 25.64
CA TYR A 58 -8.48 -1.06 25.73
C TYR A 58 -7.25 -1.82 25.25
N ASN A 59 -6.61 -2.56 26.15
CA ASN A 59 -5.50 -3.44 25.78
C ASN A 59 -6.09 -4.79 25.35
N HIS A 60 -6.11 -5.07 24.05
CA HIS A 60 -6.52 -6.38 23.53
C HIS A 60 -5.39 -7.39 23.78
N ARG A 61 -5.59 -8.27 24.75
CA ARG A 61 -4.58 -9.24 25.19
C ARG A 61 -4.93 -10.68 24.82
N ASP A 62 -6.16 -10.91 24.34
CA ASP A 62 -6.66 -12.21 23.90
C ASP A 62 -6.12 -12.60 22.50
N THR A 63 -6.51 -13.78 22.03
CA THR A 63 -6.14 -14.27 20.70
C THR A 63 -6.71 -13.40 19.59
N MET A 64 -6.07 -13.46 18.42
CA MET A 64 -6.58 -12.78 17.21
C MET A 64 -7.91 -13.40 16.74
N ASP A 65 -8.17 -14.67 17.04
CA ASP A 65 -9.44 -15.33 16.71
C ASP A 65 -10.61 -14.79 17.56
N ALA A 66 -10.33 -14.30 18.77
CA ALA A 66 -11.31 -13.65 19.64
C ALA A 66 -11.54 -12.17 19.30
N TRP A 67 -10.68 -11.58 18.45
CA TRP A 67 -10.74 -10.16 18.09
C TRP A 67 -12.09 -9.74 17.46
N PRO A 68 -12.68 -10.49 16.51
CA PRO A 68 -13.95 -10.10 15.89
C PRO A 68 -15.08 -9.88 16.91
N GLU A 69 -15.25 -10.81 17.84
CA GLU A 69 -16.28 -10.69 18.88
C GLU A 69 -15.95 -9.59 19.89
N ALA A 70 -14.66 -9.43 20.25
CA ALA A 70 -14.23 -8.40 21.17
C ALA A 70 -14.48 -6.99 20.59
N LEU A 71 -14.20 -6.80 19.29
CA LEU A 71 -14.49 -5.56 18.59
C LEU A 71 -15.99 -5.30 18.54
N ASP A 72 -16.79 -6.31 18.19
CA ASP A 72 -18.24 -6.15 18.08
C ASP A 72 -18.88 -5.72 19.41
N ARG A 73 -18.48 -6.36 20.53
CA ARG A 73 -18.87 -5.96 21.89
C ARG A 73 -18.39 -4.55 22.26
N LEU A 74 -17.19 -4.17 21.82
CA LEU A 74 -16.64 -2.85 22.09
C LEU A 74 -17.42 -1.75 21.35
N LEU A 75 -17.72 -1.97 20.07
CA LEU A 75 -18.53 -1.05 19.27
C LEU A 75 -19.92 -0.86 19.89
N GLU A 76 -20.53 -1.93 20.40
CA GLU A 76 -21.83 -1.87 21.07
C GLU A 76 -21.78 -1.14 22.41
N ARG A 77 -20.88 -1.57 23.30
CA ARG A 77 -20.80 -1.09 24.68
C ARG A 77 -20.53 0.40 24.76
N GLU A 78 -19.62 0.89 23.93
CA GLU A 78 -19.30 2.31 23.88
C GLU A 78 -20.20 3.07 22.90
N GLY A 79 -20.96 2.36 22.05
CA GLY A 79 -21.75 2.90 20.95
C GLY A 79 -20.90 3.71 19.97
N ILE A 80 -19.84 3.14 19.44
CA ILE A 80 -18.94 3.87 18.55
C ILE A 80 -19.67 4.34 17.29
N ASP A 81 -19.52 5.61 16.93
CA ASP A 81 -20.13 6.22 15.74
C ASP A 81 -19.12 6.31 14.56
N ALA A 82 -17.82 6.43 14.88
CA ALA A 82 -16.74 6.49 13.90
C ALA A 82 -15.48 5.73 14.35
N LEU A 83 -14.82 5.04 13.43
CA LEU A 83 -13.61 4.26 13.64
C LEU A 83 -12.48 4.77 12.76
N PHE A 84 -11.30 4.98 13.34
CA PHE A 84 -10.07 5.34 12.62
C PHE A 84 -9.04 4.21 12.66
N LEU A 85 -8.43 3.93 11.51
CA LEU A 85 -7.40 2.90 11.34
C LEU A 85 -6.31 3.36 10.36
N PHE A 86 -5.16 2.69 10.34
CA PHE A 86 -4.04 2.99 9.43
C PHE A 86 -3.72 1.80 8.51
N GLY A 87 -4.00 1.97 7.21
CA GLY A 87 -4.08 0.92 6.18
C GLY A 87 -5.24 -0.04 6.46
N ASP A 88 -5.92 -0.61 5.46
CA ASP A 88 -7.17 -1.38 5.65
C ASP A 88 -7.04 -2.89 5.40
N CYS A 89 -5.95 -3.35 4.77
CA CYS A 89 -5.76 -4.75 4.37
C CYS A 89 -5.12 -5.66 5.45
N ARG A 90 -5.06 -5.22 6.71
CA ARG A 90 -4.52 -6.04 7.81
C ARG A 90 -5.64 -6.91 8.39
N PRO A 91 -5.38 -8.14 8.86
CA PRO A 91 -6.42 -9.00 9.43
C PRO A 91 -7.26 -8.33 10.55
N ILE A 92 -6.63 -7.50 11.38
CA ILE A 92 -7.34 -6.74 12.43
C ILE A 92 -8.29 -5.67 11.88
N HIS A 93 -8.01 -5.14 10.69
CA HIS A 93 -8.73 -4.05 10.05
C HIS A 93 -9.81 -4.60 9.11
N GLU A 94 -9.56 -5.71 8.41
CA GLU A 94 -10.57 -6.41 7.61
C GLU A 94 -11.82 -6.75 8.45
N VAL A 95 -11.59 -7.28 9.65
CA VAL A 95 -12.65 -7.54 10.64
C VAL A 95 -13.36 -6.26 11.06
N ALA A 96 -12.63 -5.14 11.16
CA ALA A 96 -13.21 -3.85 11.53
C ALA A 96 -14.13 -3.29 10.45
N HIS A 97 -13.82 -3.44 9.17
CA HIS A 97 -14.73 -3.08 8.09
C HIS A 97 -16.05 -3.86 8.16
N GLN A 98 -15.97 -5.17 8.35
CA GLN A 98 -17.16 -6.03 8.45
C GLN A 98 -18.02 -5.66 9.66
N ALA A 99 -17.41 -5.44 10.83
CA ALA A 99 -18.12 -5.06 12.04
C ALA A 99 -18.76 -3.67 11.92
N ALA A 100 -18.02 -2.70 11.36
CA ALA A 100 -18.51 -1.34 11.16
C ALA A 100 -19.70 -1.29 10.19
N GLN A 101 -19.64 -2.06 9.09
CA GLN A 101 -20.74 -2.14 8.13
C GLN A 101 -22.03 -2.69 8.77
N ARG A 102 -21.94 -3.74 9.59
CA ARG A 102 -23.11 -4.32 10.29
C ARG A 102 -23.76 -3.35 11.27
N ARG A 103 -22.99 -2.43 11.83
CA ARG A 103 -23.42 -1.50 12.91
C ARG A 103 -23.59 -0.05 12.44
N ASN A 104 -23.48 0.20 11.14
CA ASN A 104 -23.53 1.55 10.55
C ASN A 104 -22.53 2.53 11.19
N VAL A 105 -21.32 2.04 11.49
CA VAL A 105 -20.20 2.84 12.01
C VAL A 105 -19.40 3.39 10.83
N GLU A 106 -19.09 4.68 10.85
CA GLU A 106 -18.22 5.28 9.84
C GLU A 106 -16.79 4.76 9.98
N VAL A 107 -16.16 4.34 8.89
CA VAL A 107 -14.74 3.96 8.89
C VAL A 107 -13.92 5.03 8.20
N TRP A 108 -12.85 5.46 8.83
CA TRP A 108 -11.91 6.46 8.34
C TRP A 108 -10.50 5.86 8.33
N VAL A 109 -9.90 5.80 7.15
CA VAL A 109 -8.66 5.08 6.95
C VAL A 109 -7.55 6.06 6.59
N PHE A 110 -6.53 6.08 7.44
CA PHE A 110 -5.27 6.74 7.15
C PHE A 110 -4.37 5.85 6.30
N GLU A 111 -3.63 6.46 5.39
CA GLU A 111 -2.52 5.82 4.68
C GLU A 111 -1.39 6.83 4.51
N GLU A 112 -0.18 6.36 4.22
CA GLU A 112 0.86 7.25 3.73
C GLU A 112 0.35 8.04 2.51
N GLY A 113 0.77 9.30 2.37
CA GLY A 113 0.25 10.19 1.31
C GLY A 113 0.35 9.57 -0.08
N TYR A 114 -0.72 9.74 -0.87
CA TYR A 114 -0.71 9.49 -2.31
C TYR A 114 0.13 10.54 -3.03
N VAL A 115 0.14 11.77 -2.50
CA VAL A 115 1.02 12.85 -2.94
C VAL A 115 2.10 13.06 -1.87
N ARG A 116 3.32 12.66 -2.18
CA ARG A 116 4.46 12.71 -1.23
C ARG A 116 5.40 13.88 -1.56
N PRO A 117 6.13 14.42 -0.56
CA PRO A 117 6.25 13.93 0.83
C PRO A 117 5.36 14.66 1.86
N ASN A 118 4.58 15.65 1.41
CA ASN A 118 3.97 16.63 2.30
C ASN A 118 2.55 16.30 2.75
N PHE A 119 1.99 15.15 2.36
CA PHE A 119 0.64 14.76 2.72
C PHE A 119 0.59 13.40 3.39
N VAL A 120 -0.47 13.20 4.16
CA VAL A 120 -1.01 11.90 4.55
C VAL A 120 -2.38 11.74 3.91
N THR A 121 -2.76 10.50 3.59
CA THR A 121 -4.07 10.20 3.04
C THR A 121 -5.05 9.95 4.19
N LEU A 122 -6.26 10.49 4.10
CA LEU A 122 -7.40 10.11 4.92
C LEU A 122 -8.64 9.97 4.03
N GLU A 123 -9.20 8.76 3.98
CA GLU A 123 -10.41 8.47 3.21
C GLU A 123 -11.51 7.82 4.05
N PRO A 124 -12.79 8.10 3.75
CA PRO A 124 -13.87 7.31 4.30
C PRO A 124 -13.90 5.93 3.62
N TYR A 125 -14.34 4.93 4.38
CA TYR A 125 -14.53 3.53 4.00
C TYR A 125 -13.26 2.72 3.67
N GLY A 126 -12.29 3.24 2.92
CA GLY A 126 -11.11 2.47 2.50
C GLY A 126 -10.11 3.29 1.70
N VAL A 127 -8.89 2.79 1.55
CA VAL A 127 -7.77 3.43 0.84
C VAL A 127 -7.22 2.52 -0.26
N ASN A 128 -6.37 3.07 -1.13
CA ASN A 128 -5.77 2.40 -2.27
C ASN A 128 -6.87 1.76 -3.14
N ASN A 129 -6.85 0.45 -3.33
CA ASN A 129 -7.87 -0.21 -4.15
C ASN A 129 -9.28 -0.17 -3.53
N HIS A 130 -9.41 -0.03 -2.21
CA HIS A 130 -10.71 0.17 -1.55
C HIS A 130 -11.19 1.63 -1.58
N SER A 131 -10.39 2.55 -2.14
CA SER A 131 -10.81 3.92 -2.35
C SER A 131 -12.06 3.96 -3.24
N ARG A 132 -12.99 4.85 -2.89
CA ARG A 132 -14.23 5.09 -3.66
C ARG A 132 -14.10 6.20 -4.69
N LEU A 133 -12.87 6.66 -4.96
CA LEU A 133 -12.64 7.64 -6.02
C LEU A 133 -13.10 7.07 -7.37
N PRO A 134 -13.78 7.89 -8.22
CA PRO A 134 -14.20 7.44 -9.54
C PRO A 134 -13.00 6.98 -10.38
N ARG A 135 -13.15 5.88 -11.11
CA ARG A 135 -12.16 5.41 -12.10
C ARG A 135 -12.58 5.74 -13.53
N ASP A 136 -13.65 6.51 -13.67
CA ASP A 136 -14.12 7.00 -14.96
C ASP A 136 -13.35 8.28 -15.31
N PRO A 137 -12.59 8.31 -16.42
CA PRO A 137 -11.90 9.52 -16.84
C PRO A 137 -12.86 10.68 -17.12
N ASP A 138 -14.09 10.40 -17.58
CA ASP A 138 -15.04 11.45 -17.91
C ASP A 138 -15.51 12.21 -16.66
N PHE A 139 -15.60 11.55 -15.50
CA PHE A 139 -15.86 12.23 -14.23
C PHE A 139 -14.88 13.40 -14.04
N TYR A 140 -13.59 13.15 -14.21
CA TYR A 140 -12.55 14.18 -14.02
C TYR A 140 -12.54 15.22 -15.13
N ARG A 141 -12.80 14.83 -16.39
CA ARG A 141 -12.86 15.79 -17.52
C ARG A 141 -13.94 16.84 -17.35
N HIS A 142 -15.07 16.47 -16.73
CA HIS A 142 -16.21 17.36 -16.49
C HIS A 142 -16.05 18.24 -15.24
N LEU A 143 -15.03 18.00 -14.39
CA LEU A 143 -14.76 18.89 -13.27
C LEU A 143 -14.31 20.27 -13.77
N PRO A 144 -14.58 21.35 -13.02
CA PRO A 144 -13.97 22.64 -13.32
C PRO A 144 -12.44 22.56 -13.20
N PRO A 145 -11.68 23.42 -13.90
CA PRO A 145 -10.24 23.53 -13.70
C PRO A 145 -9.95 24.06 -12.29
N THR A 146 -9.67 23.17 -11.34
CA THR A 146 -9.35 23.53 -9.95
C THR A 146 -7.86 23.38 -9.71
N LYS A 147 -7.22 24.38 -9.10
CA LYS A 147 -5.85 24.23 -8.61
C LYS A 147 -5.85 23.41 -7.32
N ALA A 148 -4.89 22.50 -7.19
CA ALA A 148 -4.62 21.85 -5.92
C ALA A 148 -4.26 22.92 -4.87
N PRO A 149 -4.65 22.73 -3.59
CA PRO A 149 -4.27 23.64 -2.52
C PRO A 149 -2.74 23.71 -2.40
N GLN A 150 -2.25 24.86 -1.92
CA GLN A 150 -0.81 25.05 -1.75
C GLN A 150 -0.26 24.06 -0.72
N GLU A 151 0.77 23.32 -1.13
CA GLU A 151 1.42 22.34 -0.27
C GLU A 151 2.32 23.07 0.74
N ARG A 152 2.11 22.82 2.05
CA ARG A 152 3.08 23.23 3.07
C ARG A 152 4.16 22.18 3.17
N GLU A 153 5.41 22.61 3.26
CA GLU A 153 6.54 21.68 3.38
C GLU A 153 6.63 21.10 4.78
N VAL A 154 6.63 19.78 4.87
CA VAL A 154 6.82 19.05 6.13
C VAL A 154 8.31 18.85 6.43
N GLY A 155 9.19 19.04 5.46
CA GLY A 155 10.64 18.88 5.62
C GLY A 155 11.07 17.43 5.86
N ASN A 156 12.30 17.24 6.34
CA ASN A 156 12.86 15.90 6.52
C ASN A 156 12.24 15.17 7.72
N THR A 157 11.48 14.10 7.46
CA THR A 157 10.81 13.27 8.47
C THR A 157 11.60 12.01 8.85
N PHE A 158 12.73 11.74 8.18
CA PHE A 158 13.45 10.47 8.31
C PHE A 158 13.88 10.17 9.76
N TRP A 159 14.50 11.14 10.44
CA TRP A 159 14.99 10.94 11.81
C TRP A 159 13.86 10.72 12.81
N HIS A 160 12.74 11.44 12.64
CA HIS A 160 11.54 11.21 13.45
C HIS A 160 10.97 9.82 13.22
N THR A 161 10.83 9.41 11.96
CA THR A 161 10.35 8.08 11.58
C THR A 161 11.23 6.99 12.19
N ALA A 162 12.55 7.13 12.09
CA ALA A 162 13.51 6.19 12.65
C ALA A 162 13.42 6.09 14.18
N LEU A 163 13.34 7.24 14.87
CA LEU A 163 13.20 7.29 16.32
C LEU A 163 11.89 6.63 16.78
N TRP A 164 10.76 6.97 16.18
CA TRP A 164 9.46 6.41 16.54
C TRP A 164 9.38 4.92 16.26
N ALA A 165 9.89 4.46 15.12
CA ALA A 165 9.98 3.04 14.83
C ALA A 165 10.86 2.29 15.85
N PHE A 166 12.03 2.84 16.19
CA PHE A 166 12.92 2.23 17.18
C PHE A 166 12.24 2.07 18.55
N LEU A 167 11.61 3.13 19.05
CA LEU A 167 10.90 3.10 20.33
C LEU A 167 9.71 2.13 20.28
N TYR A 168 8.90 2.19 19.22
CA TYR A 168 7.73 1.34 19.02
C TYR A 168 8.10 -0.14 19.06
N TYR A 169 9.05 -0.57 18.22
CA TYR A 169 9.41 -1.98 18.11
C TYR A 169 10.16 -2.49 19.33
N THR A 170 10.96 -1.63 19.99
CA THR A 170 11.59 -1.98 21.27
C THR A 170 10.53 -2.28 22.33
N ALA A 171 9.53 -1.40 22.49
CA ALA A 171 8.44 -1.64 23.44
C ALA A 171 7.58 -2.85 23.05
N ALA A 172 7.31 -3.06 21.75
CA ALA A 172 6.57 -4.23 21.28
C ALA A 172 7.27 -5.55 21.62
N ILE A 173 8.61 -5.59 21.59
CA ILE A 173 9.41 -6.76 21.99
C ILE A 173 9.44 -6.90 23.52
N VAL A 174 9.78 -5.83 24.26
CA VAL A 174 9.95 -5.86 25.72
C VAL A 174 8.64 -6.18 26.43
N LEU A 175 7.53 -5.60 25.97
CA LEU A 175 6.20 -5.81 26.55
C LEU A 175 5.43 -6.96 25.90
N ARG A 176 6.09 -7.82 25.10
CA ARG A 176 5.47 -9.02 24.54
C ARG A 176 4.81 -9.92 25.61
N PRO A 177 5.37 -10.11 26.82
CA PRO A 177 4.68 -10.87 27.88
C PRO A 177 3.37 -10.21 28.34
N PHE A 178 3.23 -8.89 28.19
CA PHE A 178 1.99 -8.19 28.48
C PHE A 178 0.94 -8.38 27.37
N PHE A 179 1.37 -8.58 26.12
CA PHE A 179 0.52 -8.89 24.96
C PHE A 179 0.84 -10.28 24.35
N PRO A 180 0.61 -11.38 25.10
CA PRO A 180 1.18 -12.69 24.77
C PRO A 180 0.62 -13.30 23.48
N HIS A 181 -0.61 -12.95 23.10
CA HIS A 181 -1.32 -13.56 21.98
C HIS A 181 -1.31 -12.73 20.70
N TYR A 182 -0.71 -11.53 20.73
CA TYR A 182 -0.68 -10.67 19.56
C TYR A 182 0.21 -11.25 18.46
N ARG A 183 -0.37 -11.40 17.27
CA ARG A 183 0.35 -11.77 16.05
C ARG A 183 0.51 -10.51 15.19
N HIS A 184 1.70 -9.93 15.24
CA HIS A 184 2.00 -8.77 14.41
C HIS A 184 2.05 -9.17 12.93
N HIS A 185 1.59 -8.27 12.07
CA HIS A 185 1.54 -8.44 10.62
C HIS A 185 2.93 -8.49 9.95
N ARG A 186 3.97 -8.09 10.69
CA ARG A 186 5.41 -8.27 10.39
C ARG A 186 6.06 -9.10 11.49
N PRO A 187 7.10 -9.89 11.20
CA PRO A 187 7.86 -10.60 12.23
C PRO A 187 8.37 -9.60 13.30
N LEU A 188 8.04 -9.83 14.57
CA LEU A 188 8.54 -9.09 15.72
C LEU A 188 9.35 -10.03 16.61
N ASN A 189 10.60 -10.27 16.23
CA ASN A 189 11.55 -11.03 17.05
C ASN A 189 12.87 -10.26 17.16
N ALA A 190 13.71 -10.62 18.14
CA ALA A 190 14.98 -9.93 18.36
C ALA A 190 15.94 -10.04 17.15
N ALA A 191 15.78 -11.06 16.30
CA ALA A 191 16.58 -11.20 15.08
C ALA A 191 16.24 -10.14 14.02
N GLU A 192 15.11 -9.41 14.14
CA GLU A 192 14.77 -8.27 13.30
C GLU A 192 15.83 -7.17 13.33
N VAL A 193 16.60 -7.03 14.42
CA VAL A 193 17.70 -6.06 14.51
C VAL A 193 18.72 -6.27 13.38
N LEU A 194 18.91 -7.52 12.91
CA LEU A 194 19.91 -7.85 11.89
C LEU A 194 19.61 -7.19 10.53
N PRO A 195 18.40 -7.31 9.92
CA PRO A 195 18.01 -6.52 8.76
C PRO A 195 18.28 -5.01 8.90
N TRP A 196 17.96 -4.43 10.06
CA TRP A 196 18.18 -3.00 10.31
C TRP A 196 19.67 -2.62 10.35
N LEU A 197 20.55 -3.51 10.83
CA LEU A 197 22.01 -3.32 10.76
C LEU A 197 22.58 -3.56 9.35
N LYS A 198 22.03 -4.53 8.60
CA LYS A 198 22.44 -4.82 7.22
C LYS A 198 22.09 -3.68 6.27
N SER A 199 20.95 -3.03 6.47
CA SER A 199 20.45 -1.96 5.59
C SER A 199 21.43 -0.78 5.41
N PRO A 200 21.98 -0.12 6.46
CA PRO A 200 22.95 0.97 6.28
C PRO A 200 24.26 0.50 5.65
N LEU A 201 24.75 -0.70 5.99
CA LEU A 201 25.95 -1.28 5.37
C LEU A 201 25.74 -1.48 3.87
N ARG A 202 24.62 -2.11 3.49
CA ARG A 202 24.22 -2.29 2.09
C ARG A 202 24.06 -0.96 1.38
N LYS A 203 23.44 0.04 2.02
CA LYS A 203 23.28 1.38 1.46
C LYS A 203 24.63 2.01 1.11
N TRP A 204 25.60 1.89 2.02
CA TRP A 204 26.95 2.39 1.77
C TRP A 204 27.65 1.61 0.64
N LEU A 205 27.51 0.29 0.63
CA LEU A 205 28.08 -0.57 -0.41
C LEU A 205 27.52 -0.25 -1.80
N TYR A 206 26.20 -0.13 -1.94
CA TYR A 206 25.55 0.18 -3.22
C TYR A 206 25.85 1.59 -3.69
N ARG A 207 26.01 2.56 -2.77
CA ARG A 207 26.52 3.90 -3.12
C ARG A 207 27.91 3.87 -3.75
N ILE A 208 28.71 2.83 -3.53
CA ILE A 208 30.01 2.66 -4.17
C ILE A 208 29.88 1.81 -5.45
N ARG A 209 29.19 0.68 -5.38
CA ARG A 209 29.06 -0.25 -6.51
C ARG A 209 28.26 0.32 -7.68
N GLU A 210 27.24 1.13 -7.40
CA GLU A 210 26.35 1.70 -8.41
C GLU A 210 26.73 3.15 -8.77
N ARG A 211 27.97 3.57 -8.51
CA ARG A 211 28.45 4.90 -8.91
C ARG A 211 28.35 5.07 -10.43
N GLY A 212 27.79 6.21 -10.85
CA GLY A 212 27.60 6.53 -12.27
C GLY A 212 26.40 5.83 -12.92
N LEU A 213 25.71 4.93 -12.21
CA LEU A 213 24.55 4.22 -12.77
C LEU A 213 23.36 5.17 -13.01
N GLU A 214 23.08 6.09 -12.10
CA GLU A 214 22.07 7.13 -12.32
C GLU A 214 22.41 7.95 -13.57
N ALA A 215 23.65 8.44 -13.70
CA ALA A 215 24.10 9.23 -14.85
C ALA A 215 24.02 8.45 -16.16
N ARG A 216 24.29 7.14 -16.14
CA ARG A 216 24.10 6.26 -17.31
C ARG A 216 22.63 6.12 -17.68
N LEU A 217 21.74 5.95 -16.69
CA LEU A 217 20.31 5.82 -16.89
C LEU A 217 19.65 7.12 -17.37
N THR A 218 20.07 8.26 -16.84
CA THR A 218 19.55 9.59 -17.22
C THR A 218 20.25 10.18 -18.44
N GLY A 219 21.41 9.65 -18.82
CA GLY A 219 22.16 10.02 -20.03
C GLY A 219 22.01 9.00 -21.14
N GLU A 220 23.01 8.12 -21.30
CA GLU A 220 23.13 7.13 -22.38
C GLU A 220 21.86 6.30 -22.61
N LEU A 221 21.24 5.83 -21.52
CA LEU A 221 20.07 4.95 -21.58
C LEU A 221 18.74 5.70 -21.45
N SER A 222 18.76 7.03 -21.44
CA SER A 222 17.54 7.83 -21.33
C SER A 222 16.52 7.42 -22.40
N LYS A 223 15.28 7.17 -21.98
CA LYS A 223 14.15 6.66 -22.79
C LYS A 223 14.41 5.30 -23.48
N ARG A 224 15.42 4.55 -23.04
CA ARG A 224 15.74 3.18 -23.48
C ARG A 224 15.62 2.15 -22.37
N PHE A 225 15.09 2.51 -21.20
CA PHE A 225 14.81 1.54 -20.14
C PHE A 225 13.38 1.64 -19.63
N PHE A 226 12.84 0.51 -19.23
CA PHE A 226 11.61 0.41 -18.45
C PHE A 226 11.96 0.26 -16.98
N LEU A 227 11.27 0.99 -16.12
CA LEU A 227 11.51 0.97 -14.69
C LEU A 227 10.48 0.11 -13.97
N VAL A 228 10.93 -0.72 -13.04
CA VAL A 228 10.08 -1.55 -12.18
C VAL A 228 10.43 -1.31 -10.72
N PRO A 229 9.77 -0.36 -10.04
CA PRO A 229 9.89 -0.19 -8.61
C PRO A 229 9.33 -1.42 -7.88
N LEU A 230 10.18 -2.14 -7.16
CA LEU A 230 9.76 -3.30 -6.37
C LEU A 230 9.02 -2.83 -5.10
N GLN A 231 7.97 -3.56 -4.73
CA GLN A 231 7.24 -3.36 -3.46
C GLN A 231 7.85 -4.19 -2.34
N VAL A 232 7.48 -3.88 -1.10
CA VAL A 232 7.89 -4.68 0.06
C VAL A 232 7.24 -6.07 -0.04
N ASN A 233 8.01 -7.14 0.16
CA ASN A 233 7.50 -8.51 -0.01
C ASN A 233 6.35 -8.88 0.96
N THR A 234 6.24 -8.16 2.09
CA THR A 234 5.17 -8.32 3.09
C THR A 234 4.02 -7.32 2.93
N ASP A 235 3.98 -6.57 1.83
CA ASP A 235 2.89 -5.67 1.53
C ASP A 235 1.62 -6.47 1.22
N PHE A 236 0.58 -6.28 2.04
CA PHE A 236 -0.70 -6.97 1.87
C PHE A 236 -1.37 -6.59 0.54
N GLN A 237 -1.09 -5.40 -0.01
CA GLN A 237 -1.65 -4.99 -1.30
C GLN A 237 -1.21 -5.87 -2.46
N VAL A 238 -0.04 -6.51 -2.38
CA VAL A 238 0.42 -7.43 -3.43
C VAL A 238 -0.51 -8.63 -3.52
N ARG A 239 -0.91 -9.21 -2.38
CA ARG A 239 -1.70 -10.45 -2.36
C ARG A 239 -3.21 -10.22 -2.45
N VAL A 240 -3.68 -9.07 -1.94
CA VAL A 240 -5.13 -8.78 -1.86
C VAL A 240 -5.64 -8.11 -3.13
N HIS A 241 -4.78 -7.36 -3.83
CA HIS A 241 -5.16 -6.52 -4.97
C HIS A 241 -4.34 -6.82 -6.23
N SER A 242 -3.92 -8.07 -6.41
CA SER A 242 -3.35 -8.54 -7.66
C SER A 242 -3.42 -10.07 -7.78
N ASP A 243 -3.27 -10.59 -8.99
CA ASP A 243 -3.14 -12.03 -9.25
C ASP A 243 -1.72 -12.57 -8.90
N PHE A 244 -0.83 -11.73 -8.35
CA PHE A 244 0.53 -12.15 -7.95
C PHE A 244 0.59 -12.68 -6.51
N GLU A 245 1.07 -13.91 -6.36
CA GLU A 245 1.34 -14.51 -5.06
C GLU A 245 2.52 -13.85 -4.31
N SER A 246 3.44 -13.22 -5.05
CA SER A 246 4.67 -12.63 -4.49
C SER A 246 5.37 -11.67 -5.47
N VAL A 247 6.28 -10.83 -4.93
CA VAL A 247 7.16 -9.97 -5.74
C VAL A 247 8.05 -10.77 -6.71
N PRO A 248 8.59 -11.94 -6.34
CA PRO A 248 9.21 -12.86 -7.30
C PRO A 248 8.35 -13.28 -8.49
N HIS A 249 7.08 -13.64 -8.29
CA HIS A 249 6.18 -14.02 -9.38
C HIS A 249 5.94 -12.84 -10.34
N PHE A 250 5.80 -11.63 -9.79
CA PHE A 250 5.73 -10.39 -10.58
C PHE A 250 6.99 -10.17 -11.43
N MET A 251 8.18 -10.34 -10.86
CA MET A 251 9.45 -10.23 -11.61
C MET A 251 9.55 -11.26 -12.73
N GLU A 252 9.22 -12.52 -12.46
CA GLU A 252 9.23 -13.61 -13.45
C GLU A 252 8.31 -13.30 -14.64
N THR A 253 7.10 -12.81 -14.36
CA THR A 253 6.11 -12.43 -15.38
C THR A 253 6.62 -11.29 -16.27
N LEU A 254 7.16 -10.23 -15.67
CA LEU A 254 7.70 -9.09 -16.40
C LEU A 254 8.90 -9.47 -17.26
N VAL A 255 9.86 -10.24 -16.72
CA VAL A 255 11.04 -10.69 -17.48
C VAL A 255 10.63 -11.54 -18.66
N ALA A 256 9.72 -12.50 -18.47
CA ALA A 256 9.29 -13.40 -19.52
C ALA A 256 8.62 -12.64 -20.68
N SER A 257 7.75 -11.68 -20.36
CA SER A 257 7.10 -10.82 -21.36
C SER A 257 8.11 -9.89 -22.04
N PHE A 258 8.95 -9.19 -21.26
CA PHE A 258 9.97 -8.28 -21.77
C PHE A 258 10.94 -8.97 -22.73
N ALA A 259 11.42 -10.17 -22.38
CA ALA A 259 12.35 -10.91 -23.22
C ALA A 259 11.79 -11.28 -24.59
N ARG A 260 10.48 -11.52 -24.69
CA ARG A 260 9.81 -11.91 -25.92
C ARG A 260 9.43 -10.71 -26.80
N HIS A 261 9.05 -9.60 -26.18
CA HIS A 261 8.36 -8.51 -26.88
C HIS A 261 9.11 -7.18 -26.90
N ALA A 262 10.05 -6.94 -25.98
CA ALA A 262 10.74 -5.66 -25.91
C ALA A 262 11.82 -5.51 -26.99
N PRO A 263 12.02 -4.30 -27.55
CA PRO A 263 13.09 -4.05 -28.51
C PRO A 263 14.47 -4.38 -27.94
N LYS A 264 15.38 -4.88 -28.79
CA LYS A 264 16.67 -5.45 -28.38
C LYS A 264 17.64 -4.45 -27.74
N ASP A 265 17.49 -3.17 -28.06
CA ASP A 265 18.27 -2.05 -27.53
C ASP A 265 17.69 -1.45 -26.24
N HIS A 266 16.61 -2.03 -25.71
CA HIS A 266 15.97 -1.59 -24.48
C HIS A 266 16.35 -2.45 -23.27
N TYR A 267 16.29 -1.81 -22.10
CA TYR A 267 16.64 -2.37 -20.80
C TYR A 267 15.41 -2.48 -19.89
N LEU A 268 15.44 -3.43 -18.96
CA LEU A 268 14.46 -3.56 -17.88
C LEU A 268 15.20 -3.36 -16.55
N ALA A 269 14.84 -2.32 -15.81
CA ALA A 269 15.51 -1.93 -14.58
C ALA A 269 14.61 -2.14 -13.37
N PHE A 270 14.90 -3.16 -12.57
CA PHE A 270 14.28 -3.38 -11.27
C PHE A 270 14.91 -2.45 -10.24
N LYS A 271 14.09 -1.65 -9.56
CA LYS A 271 14.53 -0.81 -8.45
C LYS A 271 14.10 -1.41 -7.12
N HIS A 272 15.07 -1.78 -6.29
CA HIS A 272 14.85 -2.33 -4.97
C HIS A 272 14.12 -1.37 -4.05
N HIS A 273 13.22 -1.91 -3.22
CA HIS A 273 12.51 -1.10 -2.24
C HIS A 273 13.44 -0.72 -1.06
N PRO A 274 13.53 0.56 -0.66
CA PRO A 274 14.44 0.97 0.43
C PRO A 274 14.20 0.27 1.76
N MET A 275 12.94 -0.02 2.09
CA MET A 275 12.58 -0.75 3.33
C MET A 275 12.92 -2.23 3.26
N ASP A 276 13.07 -2.81 2.05
CA ASP A 276 13.37 -4.22 1.86
C ASP A 276 14.88 -4.49 1.78
N ARG A 277 15.71 -3.43 1.79
CA ARG A 277 17.18 -3.49 1.65
C ARG A 277 17.84 -4.41 2.69
N GLY A 278 17.33 -4.45 3.91
CA GLY A 278 17.85 -5.32 4.97
C GLY A 278 17.36 -6.76 4.92
N TYR A 279 16.25 -7.00 4.23
CA TYR A 279 15.45 -8.22 4.31
C TYR A 279 15.69 -9.15 3.13
N HIS A 280 15.63 -8.61 1.92
CA HIS A 280 15.77 -9.38 0.70
C HIS A 280 16.93 -8.87 -0.16
N ASP A 281 17.43 -9.75 -1.01
CA ASP A 281 18.38 -9.44 -2.06
C ASP A 281 17.99 -10.28 -3.28
N TYR A 282 17.60 -9.61 -4.36
CA TYR A 282 17.13 -10.27 -5.57
C TYR A 282 18.25 -10.48 -6.60
N THR A 283 19.52 -10.20 -6.27
CA THR A 283 20.67 -10.27 -7.20
C THR A 283 20.77 -11.62 -7.89
N GLU A 284 20.76 -12.73 -7.14
CA GLU A 284 20.89 -14.08 -7.72
C GLU A 284 19.70 -14.44 -8.61
N ARG A 285 18.49 -14.05 -8.19
CA ARG A 285 17.25 -14.28 -8.92
C ARG A 285 17.23 -13.52 -10.24
N ILE A 286 17.55 -12.23 -10.22
CA ILE A 286 17.62 -11.39 -11.41
C ILE A 286 18.73 -11.90 -12.35
N SER A 287 19.88 -12.29 -11.82
CA SER A 287 20.97 -12.88 -12.61
C SER A 287 20.56 -14.20 -13.26
N ARG A 288 19.80 -15.04 -12.55
CA ARG A 288 19.26 -16.29 -13.08
C ARG A 288 18.26 -16.01 -14.21
N LEU A 289 17.30 -15.13 -13.98
CA LEU A 289 16.31 -14.71 -14.97
C LEU A 289 16.96 -14.11 -16.23
N ALA A 290 18.01 -13.30 -16.06
CA ALA A 290 18.76 -12.74 -17.18
C ALA A 290 19.41 -13.82 -18.05
N ARG A 291 19.90 -14.91 -17.45
CA ARG A 291 20.48 -16.05 -18.19
C ARG A 291 19.41 -16.92 -18.85
N GLU A 292 18.36 -17.28 -18.12
CA GLU A 292 17.26 -18.13 -18.59
C GLU A 292 16.55 -17.53 -19.81
N HIS A 293 16.40 -16.20 -19.84
CA HIS A 293 15.74 -15.48 -20.92
C HIS A 293 16.71 -14.82 -21.94
N GLY A 294 18.03 -15.03 -21.80
CA GLY A 294 19.01 -14.48 -22.73
C GLY A 294 19.06 -12.94 -22.79
N LEU A 295 18.74 -12.27 -21.67
CA LEU A 295 18.71 -10.80 -21.58
C LEU A 295 20.10 -10.21 -21.29
N GLY A 296 20.99 -10.96 -20.64
CA GLY A 296 22.32 -10.48 -20.26
C GLY A 296 22.25 -9.13 -19.52
N ASP A 297 23.04 -8.16 -19.98
CA ASP A 297 23.13 -6.83 -19.37
C ASP A 297 21.88 -5.95 -19.56
N ARG A 298 20.86 -6.42 -20.30
CA ARG A 298 19.59 -5.71 -20.46
C ARG A 298 18.75 -5.71 -19.18
N LEU A 299 19.02 -6.62 -18.24
CA LEU A 299 18.31 -6.71 -16.98
C LEU A 299 19.13 -6.07 -15.86
N LEU A 300 18.67 -4.91 -15.37
CA LEU A 300 19.36 -4.12 -14.36
C LEU A 300 18.69 -4.26 -12.99
N TYR A 301 19.49 -4.23 -11.93
CA TYR A 301 19.02 -4.21 -10.55
C TYR A 301 19.64 -3.03 -9.81
N LEU A 302 18.79 -2.08 -9.40
CA LEU A 302 19.15 -0.79 -8.85
C LEU A 302 18.74 -0.74 -7.38
N HIS A 303 19.55 -0.19 -6.48
CA HIS A 303 19.17 -0.06 -5.07
C HIS A 303 18.88 1.40 -4.69
N ASP A 304 19.90 2.26 -4.74
CA ASP A 304 19.86 3.56 -4.05
C ASP A 304 19.84 4.78 -4.99
N GLN A 305 19.40 4.58 -6.24
CA GLN A 305 19.27 5.65 -7.25
C GLN A 305 18.08 6.59 -6.96
N HIS A 306 18.16 7.86 -7.37
CA HIS A 306 17.09 8.85 -7.14
C HIS A 306 15.86 8.55 -8.01
N LEU A 307 14.75 8.14 -7.38
CA LEU A 307 13.54 7.68 -8.07
C LEU A 307 12.94 8.72 -9.03
N PRO A 308 12.73 10.00 -8.64
CA PRO A 308 12.21 11.02 -9.55
C PRO A 308 13.05 11.19 -10.83
N SER A 309 14.39 11.18 -10.72
CA SER A 309 15.28 11.22 -11.88
C SER A 309 15.01 10.04 -12.82
N LEU A 310 14.91 8.83 -12.26
CA LEU A 310 14.65 7.64 -13.07
C LEU A 310 13.28 7.66 -13.73
N LEU A 311 12.24 8.13 -13.04
CA LEU A 311 10.89 8.22 -13.60
C LEU A 311 10.83 9.15 -14.80
N GLN A 312 11.47 10.32 -14.74
CA GLN A 312 11.53 11.27 -15.86
C GLN A 312 12.23 10.69 -17.09
N HIS A 313 13.25 9.86 -16.89
CA HIS A 313 14.08 9.30 -17.96
C HIS A 313 13.63 7.90 -18.43
N ALA A 314 12.74 7.23 -17.71
CA ALA A 314 12.20 5.94 -18.12
C ALA A 314 11.32 6.08 -19.39
N ARG A 315 11.32 5.03 -20.22
CA ARG A 315 10.41 4.86 -21.36
C ARG A 315 8.99 4.51 -20.90
N GLY A 316 8.91 3.71 -19.85
CA GLY A 316 7.67 3.30 -19.21
C GLY A 316 7.96 2.72 -17.83
N VAL A 317 6.95 2.71 -16.98
CA VAL A 317 7.03 2.17 -15.62
C VAL A 317 6.02 1.04 -15.50
N ALA A 318 6.41 -0.08 -14.90
CA ALA A 318 5.47 -1.15 -14.55
C ALA A 318 5.41 -1.30 -13.02
N VAL A 319 4.20 -1.34 -12.48
CA VAL A 319 3.92 -1.54 -11.05
C VAL A 319 2.84 -2.60 -10.87
N ILE A 320 2.73 -3.17 -9.67
CA ILE A 320 1.53 -3.93 -9.31
C ILE A 320 0.42 -2.92 -8.99
N ASN A 321 0.55 -2.22 -7.86
CA ASN A 321 -0.40 -1.19 -7.42
C ASN A 321 0.25 -0.09 -6.57
N SER A 322 1.58 -0.05 -6.53
CA SER A 322 2.34 0.92 -5.73
C SER A 322 1.97 2.38 -6.01
N THR A 323 1.93 3.23 -4.98
CA THR A 323 1.78 4.69 -5.16
C THR A 323 2.91 5.34 -5.96
N VAL A 324 4.02 4.63 -6.21
CA VAL A 324 5.03 5.06 -7.21
C VAL A 324 4.42 5.21 -8.61
N GLY A 325 3.34 4.49 -8.92
CA GLY A 325 2.55 4.69 -10.14
C GLY A 325 2.07 6.14 -10.26
N LEU A 326 1.53 6.73 -9.19
CA LEU A 326 1.16 8.15 -9.17
C LEU A 326 2.35 9.08 -9.43
N SER A 327 3.54 8.73 -8.92
CA SER A 327 4.76 9.49 -9.23
C SER A 327 5.18 9.35 -10.70
N ALA A 328 4.97 8.18 -11.32
CA ALA A 328 5.21 8.01 -12.75
C ALA A 328 4.28 8.89 -13.59
N LEU A 329 2.98 8.91 -13.24
CA LEU A 329 1.99 9.79 -13.87
C LEU A 329 2.38 11.27 -13.71
N HIS A 330 2.84 11.66 -12.52
CA HIS A 330 3.30 13.03 -12.27
C HIS A 330 4.44 13.48 -13.21
N HIS A 331 5.31 12.54 -13.59
CA HIS A 331 6.41 12.80 -14.51
C HIS A 331 6.03 12.62 -15.99
N GLY A 332 4.76 12.37 -16.30
CA GLY A 332 4.29 12.16 -17.67
C GLY A 332 4.77 10.83 -18.28
N THR A 333 5.20 9.88 -17.45
CA THR A 333 5.79 8.63 -17.93
C THR A 333 4.72 7.57 -18.11
N PRO A 334 4.67 6.86 -19.26
CA PRO A 334 3.73 5.77 -19.47
C PRO A 334 3.76 4.75 -18.34
N LEU A 335 2.58 4.33 -17.89
CA LEU A 335 2.42 3.48 -16.72
C LEU A 335 1.63 2.22 -17.06
N MET A 336 2.22 1.06 -16.78
CA MET A 336 1.56 -0.23 -16.77
C MET A 336 1.24 -0.62 -15.32
N VAL A 337 -0.02 -0.90 -15.05
CA VAL A 337 -0.51 -1.38 -13.75
C VAL A 337 -0.93 -2.84 -13.91
N LEU A 338 -0.38 -3.73 -13.09
CA LEU A 338 -0.61 -5.18 -13.19
C LEU A 338 -1.38 -5.76 -11.99
N GLY A 339 -1.81 -4.90 -11.08
CA GLY A 339 -2.79 -5.20 -10.03
C GLY A 339 -3.89 -4.15 -10.06
N ASP A 340 -4.71 -4.11 -9.02
CA ASP A 340 -5.78 -3.13 -8.91
C ASP A 340 -5.27 -1.85 -8.23
N ALA A 341 -5.39 -0.72 -8.93
CA ALA A 341 -5.08 0.60 -8.38
C ALA A 341 -6.18 1.61 -8.70
N MET A 342 -6.42 2.55 -7.78
CA MET A 342 -7.45 3.60 -7.95
C MET A 342 -7.16 4.58 -9.08
N TYR A 343 -5.91 4.65 -9.55
CA TYR A 343 -5.47 5.50 -10.67
C TYR A 343 -5.35 4.72 -11.99
N ASP A 344 -5.70 3.43 -12.02
CA ASP A 344 -5.62 2.60 -13.21
C ASP A 344 -6.90 2.73 -14.05
N PHE A 345 -6.88 3.66 -15.00
CA PHE A 345 -7.95 3.85 -15.96
C PHE A 345 -7.47 4.56 -17.23
N ALA A 346 -8.26 4.43 -18.29
CA ALA A 346 -7.96 4.98 -19.61
C ALA A 346 -7.65 6.48 -19.56
N GLY A 347 -6.53 6.86 -20.17
CA GLY A 347 -6.03 8.24 -20.18
C GLY A 347 -5.01 8.54 -19.08
N LEU A 348 -4.94 7.76 -17.99
CA LEU A 348 -3.83 7.86 -17.03
C LEU A 348 -2.82 6.73 -17.21
N SER A 349 -3.27 5.49 -17.29
CA SER A 349 -2.40 4.31 -17.46
C SER A 349 -2.62 3.64 -18.82
N PHE A 350 -1.64 2.82 -19.22
CA PHE A 350 -1.72 1.97 -20.41
C PHE A 350 -2.69 0.81 -20.15
N GLN A 351 -3.75 0.71 -20.98
CA GLN A 351 -4.85 -0.24 -20.79
C GLN A 351 -4.74 -1.51 -21.67
N GLY A 352 -3.68 -1.63 -22.47
CA GLY A 352 -3.43 -2.83 -23.27
C GLY A 352 -2.75 -3.95 -22.48
N PRO A 353 -2.57 -5.14 -23.08
CA PRO A 353 -1.87 -6.24 -22.43
C PRO A 353 -0.39 -5.94 -22.21
N LEU A 354 0.20 -6.52 -21.17
CA LEU A 354 1.62 -6.36 -20.82
C LEU A 354 2.57 -6.53 -22.01
N ASP A 355 2.35 -7.55 -22.84
CA ASP A 355 3.21 -7.85 -23.99
C ASP A 355 3.31 -6.68 -24.98
N SER A 356 2.22 -5.93 -25.15
CA SER A 356 2.17 -4.78 -26.05
C SER A 356 2.84 -3.53 -25.47
N PHE A 357 2.86 -3.40 -24.14
CA PHE A 357 3.41 -2.23 -23.45
C PHE A 357 4.86 -1.94 -23.82
N TRP A 358 5.68 -2.98 -23.99
CA TRP A 358 7.10 -2.83 -24.31
C TRP A 358 7.38 -2.14 -25.65
N THR A 359 6.42 -2.21 -26.58
CA THR A 359 6.54 -1.60 -27.91
C THR A 359 5.64 -0.37 -28.06
N GLN A 360 4.55 -0.29 -27.29
CA GLN A 360 3.51 0.73 -27.44
C GLN A 360 3.43 1.70 -26.25
N ALA A 361 4.35 1.65 -25.28
CA ALA A 361 4.30 2.50 -24.08
C ALA A 361 4.05 3.99 -24.39
N GLU A 362 4.67 4.55 -25.43
CA GLU A 362 4.48 5.95 -25.82
C GLU A 362 3.02 6.29 -26.17
N GLN A 363 2.25 5.33 -26.67
CA GLN A 363 0.83 5.50 -27.00
C GLN A 363 -0.06 5.55 -25.75
N GLY A 364 0.41 5.02 -24.62
CA GLY A 364 -0.24 5.14 -23.31
C GLY A 364 0.47 6.11 -22.39
N ALA A 365 1.09 7.17 -22.94
CA ALA A 365 1.49 8.31 -22.13
C ALA A 365 0.26 8.92 -21.45
N PRO A 366 0.36 9.34 -20.18
CA PRO A 366 -0.77 9.93 -19.48
C PRO A 366 -1.21 11.24 -20.14
N ASP A 367 -2.52 11.43 -20.27
CA ASP A 367 -3.12 12.73 -20.57
C ASP A 367 -2.89 13.65 -19.37
N MET A 368 -1.97 14.59 -19.51
CA MET A 368 -1.58 15.47 -18.41
C MET A 368 -2.70 16.42 -17.98
N ALA A 369 -3.62 16.77 -18.88
CA ALA A 369 -4.77 17.59 -18.51
C ALA A 369 -5.76 16.80 -17.65
N LEU A 370 -5.96 15.52 -17.97
CA LEU A 370 -6.73 14.59 -17.14
C LEU A 370 -6.03 14.36 -15.80
N TYR A 371 -4.72 14.12 -15.81
CA TYR A 371 -3.91 13.92 -14.61
C TYR A 371 -3.99 15.12 -13.67
N ASP A 372 -3.88 16.34 -14.17
CA ASP A 372 -3.92 17.55 -13.34
C ASP A 372 -5.27 17.68 -12.62
N ARG A 373 -6.38 17.36 -13.31
CA ARG A 373 -7.73 17.32 -12.72
C ARG A 373 -7.88 16.21 -11.69
N PHE A 374 -7.41 15.00 -12.03
CA PHE A 374 -7.38 13.86 -11.12
C PHE A 374 -6.58 14.19 -9.85
N ARG A 375 -5.36 14.74 -9.99
CA ARG A 375 -4.49 15.11 -8.89
C ARG A 375 -5.11 16.20 -8.03
N ALA A 376 -5.66 17.25 -8.63
CA ALA A 376 -6.34 18.31 -7.88
C ALA A 376 -7.50 17.74 -7.06
N TYR A 377 -8.33 16.90 -7.68
CA TYR A 377 -9.43 16.21 -6.98
C TYR A 377 -8.91 15.32 -5.85
N LEU A 378 -7.88 14.52 -6.11
CA LEU A 378 -7.23 13.63 -5.14
C LEU A 378 -6.77 14.41 -3.91
N VAL A 379 -6.04 15.51 -4.11
CA VAL A 379 -5.55 16.35 -3.01
C VAL A 379 -6.72 16.96 -2.22
N HIS A 380 -7.71 17.54 -2.91
CA HIS A 380 -8.86 18.17 -2.26
C HIS A 380 -9.76 17.21 -1.47
N HIS A 381 -9.81 15.94 -1.86
CA HIS A 381 -10.75 14.97 -1.31
C HIS A 381 -10.12 13.96 -0.35
N THR A 382 -8.80 13.75 -0.39
CA THR A 382 -8.16 12.67 0.36
C THR A 382 -6.88 13.06 1.09
N GLN A 383 -6.23 14.18 0.76
CA GLN A 383 -4.88 14.48 1.25
C GLN A 383 -4.89 15.56 2.35
N LEU A 384 -4.43 15.20 3.55
CA LEU A 384 -4.18 16.13 4.63
C LEU A 384 -2.71 16.54 4.62
N ASN A 385 -2.41 17.83 4.55
CA ASN A 385 -1.02 18.29 4.56
C ASN A 385 -0.40 18.03 5.95
N GLY A 386 0.73 17.34 6.00
CA GLY A 386 1.37 16.93 7.24
C GLY A 386 2.12 15.59 7.15
N SER A 387 2.52 15.08 8.31
CA SER A 387 3.16 13.77 8.46
C SER A 387 2.79 13.12 9.79
N PHE A 388 2.60 11.81 9.77
CA PHE A 388 2.45 11.01 11.00
C PHE A 388 3.63 11.15 11.97
N TYR A 389 4.82 11.46 11.45
CA TYR A 389 6.05 11.38 12.23
C TYR A 389 6.55 12.76 12.70
N ARG A 390 6.17 13.84 12.00
CA ARG A 390 6.60 15.20 12.27
C ARG A 390 5.42 16.16 12.20
N TYR A 391 5.17 16.87 13.29
CA TYR A 391 4.10 17.87 13.46
C TYR A 391 2.64 17.38 13.34
N GLY A 392 2.40 16.13 12.98
CA GLY A 392 1.04 15.64 12.76
C GLY A 392 0.46 16.17 11.45
N VAL A 393 -0.85 16.40 11.43
CA VAL A 393 -1.57 17.01 10.31
C VAL A 393 -1.87 18.46 10.60
N PHE A 394 -1.61 19.35 9.65
CA PHE A 394 -1.94 20.77 9.81
C PHE A 394 -3.46 20.97 9.73
N ASP A 395 -3.98 21.92 10.50
CA ASP A 395 -5.38 22.30 10.40
C ASP A 395 -5.65 22.96 9.04
N ARG A 396 -6.80 22.62 8.46
CA ARG A 396 -7.20 23.11 7.14
C ARG A 396 -7.71 24.55 7.19
N ALA A 397 -8.08 25.06 8.38
CA ALA A 397 -8.52 26.43 8.58
C ALA A 397 -7.48 27.49 8.13
N ASP A 398 -6.20 27.12 8.02
CA ASP A 398 -5.12 27.98 7.52
C ASP A 398 -4.99 28.01 5.99
N ALA A 399 -5.67 27.11 5.26
CA ALA A 399 -5.72 27.10 3.82
C ALA A 399 -7.01 27.79 3.39
N ALA A 400 -6.90 28.98 2.77
CA ALA A 400 -8.04 29.67 2.16
C ALA A 400 -8.71 28.73 1.14
N ASP A 401 -9.83 28.10 1.51
CA ASP A 401 -10.65 27.35 0.57
C ASP A 401 -11.42 28.36 -0.30
N PRO A 402 -11.45 28.20 -1.63
CA PRO A 402 -12.51 28.80 -2.44
C PRO A 402 -13.85 28.15 -2.04
N GLU A 403 -14.93 28.94 -2.08
CA GLU A 403 -16.29 28.60 -1.67
C GLU A 403 -16.78 27.19 -2.08
N PRO A 404 -17.71 26.60 -1.32
CA PRO A 404 -18.27 25.30 -1.64
C PRO A 404 -19.09 25.37 -2.93
N ASP A 405 -18.53 24.90 -4.05
CA ASP A 405 -19.32 24.57 -5.23
C ASP A 405 -20.31 23.46 -4.87
N THR A 406 -21.59 23.77 -5.00
CA THR A 406 -22.72 22.86 -4.88
C THR A 406 -22.64 21.79 -5.96
N VAL A 407 -22.03 20.64 -5.64
CA VAL A 407 -22.31 19.38 -6.33
C VAL A 407 -22.76 18.38 -5.27
N ASP A 408 -24.07 18.38 -5.02
CA ASP A 408 -24.77 17.25 -4.43
C ASP A 408 -24.67 16.06 -5.39
N ALA A 409 -23.59 15.30 -5.25
CA ALA A 409 -23.61 13.88 -5.58
C ALA A 409 -23.60 13.12 -4.25
N ALA A 410 -24.75 13.13 -3.56
CA ALA A 410 -25.04 12.03 -2.66
C ALA A 410 -24.88 10.73 -3.46
N PRO A 411 -24.12 9.72 -2.98
CA PRO A 411 -24.22 8.40 -3.58
C PRO A 411 -25.70 8.01 -3.52
N PRO A 412 -26.30 7.49 -4.61
CA PRO A 412 -27.71 7.16 -4.60
C PRO A 412 -28.02 6.30 -3.38
N ALA A 413 -29.04 6.71 -2.61
CA ALA A 413 -29.62 5.95 -1.53
C ALA A 413 -30.32 4.73 -2.12
N SER A 414 -29.52 3.76 -2.55
CA SER A 414 -29.85 2.40 -3.03
C SER A 414 -28.63 1.81 -3.75
N ALA A 415 -27.44 1.91 -3.14
CA ALA A 415 -26.39 0.96 -3.47
C ALA A 415 -26.83 -0.40 -2.93
N VAL A 416 -27.54 -1.16 -3.76
CA VAL A 416 -27.68 -2.60 -3.58
C VAL A 416 -26.29 -3.12 -3.26
N VAL A 417 -26.17 -3.79 -2.12
CA VAL A 417 -24.97 -4.52 -1.71
C VAL A 417 -24.61 -5.44 -2.88
N VAL A 418 -23.65 -5.02 -3.69
CA VAL A 418 -23.04 -5.92 -4.69
C VAL A 418 -22.14 -6.83 -3.86
N PRO A 419 -22.44 -8.13 -3.72
CA PRO A 419 -21.49 -9.05 -3.11
C PRO A 419 -20.20 -9.01 -3.93
N LEU A 420 -19.06 -9.12 -3.25
CA LEU A 420 -17.75 -9.34 -3.88
C LEU A 420 -17.91 -10.32 -5.07
N PRO A 421 -17.41 -10.02 -6.28
CA PRO A 421 -17.44 -10.99 -7.36
C PRO A 421 -16.62 -12.21 -6.92
N THR A 422 -17.31 -13.28 -6.55
CA THR A 422 -16.72 -14.61 -6.51
C THR A 422 -16.42 -14.98 -7.96
N ARG A 423 -15.13 -15.03 -8.30
CA ARG A 423 -14.64 -15.49 -9.60
C ARG A 423 -15.28 -16.85 -9.88
N ALA A 424 -16.08 -16.94 -10.95
CA ALA A 424 -16.71 -18.19 -11.36
C ALA A 424 -15.61 -19.22 -11.68
N VAL A 425 -15.66 -20.37 -11.02
CA VAL A 425 -14.85 -21.54 -11.37
C VAL A 425 -15.34 -22.02 -12.75
N PRO A 426 -14.47 -22.13 -13.77
CA PRO A 426 -14.88 -22.65 -15.06
C PRO A 426 -15.33 -24.12 -14.94
N PRO A 427 -16.33 -24.57 -15.73
CA PRO A 427 -16.81 -25.95 -15.69
C PRO A 427 -15.68 -26.94 -15.99
N THR A 428 -15.71 -28.06 -15.29
CA THR A 428 -14.63 -29.03 -15.09
C THR A 428 -14.20 -29.85 -16.32
N ASP A 429 -14.71 -29.57 -17.51
CA ASP A 429 -14.63 -30.50 -18.65
C ASP A 429 -13.53 -30.20 -19.68
N THR A 430 -12.59 -29.29 -19.42
CA THR A 430 -11.48 -29.02 -20.36
C THR A 430 -10.11 -28.84 -19.70
N MET A 431 -9.73 -29.71 -18.76
CA MET A 431 -8.32 -29.83 -18.34
C MET A 431 -7.69 -31.15 -18.81
N PRO A 432 -6.47 -31.12 -19.38
CA PRO A 432 -5.72 -32.34 -19.68
C PRO A 432 -5.34 -33.07 -18.36
N PRO A 433 -5.17 -34.40 -18.39
CA PRO A 433 -5.05 -35.21 -17.17
C PRO A 433 -3.81 -34.82 -16.35
N MET A 434 -4.06 -34.45 -15.09
CA MET A 434 -3.03 -34.14 -14.09
C MET A 434 -2.33 -35.44 -13.63
N PRO A 435 -1.01 -35.40 -13.36
CA PRO A 435 -0.28 -36.57 -12.89
C PRO A 435 -0.77 -37.05 -11.52
N ALA A 436 -0.87 -38.38 -11.35
CA ALA A 436 -1.45 -39.09 -10.21
C ALA A 436 -1.04 -38.61 -8.79
N PRO A 437 0.18 -38.11 -8.53
CA PRO A 437 0.55 -37.61 -7.20
C PRO A 437 -0.24 -36.37 -6.76
N VAL A 438 -0.77 -35.59 -7.71
CA VAL A 438 -1.48 -34.33 -7.44
C VAL A 438 -2.94 -34.59 -7.05
N VAL A 439 -3.56 -35.61 -7.64
CA VAL A 439 -4.94 -36.02 -7.31
C VAL A 439 -5.05 -36.54 -5.88
N ALA A 440 -4.06 -37.33 -5.43
CA ALA A 440 -4.03 -37.86 -4.06
C ALA A 440 -3.90 -36.76 -3.00
N ARG A 441 -3.11 -35.70 -3.28
CA ARG A 441 -2.97 -34.55 -2.37
C ARG A 441 -4.23 -33.69 -2.32
N TRP A 442 -4.93 -33.53 -3.44
CA TRP A 442 -6.16 -32.76 -3.50
C TRP A 442 -7.33 -33.48 -2.78
N GLN A 443 -7.45 -34.79 -2.94
CA GLN A 443 -8.47 -35.58 -2.25
C GLN A 443 -8.24 -35.67 -0.73
N ALA A 444 -6.98 -35.78 -0.28
CA ALA A 444 -6.66 -35.77 1.15
C ALA A 444 -6.96 -34.42 1.83
N ALA A 445 -6.83 -33.31 1.09
CA ALA A 445 -7.15 -31.96 1.58
C ALA A 445 -8.67 -31.73 1.75
N GLN A 446 -9.51 -32.42 0.98
CA GLN A 446 -10.97 -32.31 1.10
C GLN A 446 -11.57 -33.24 2.18
N SER A 447 -10.91 -34.35 2.50
CA SER A 447 -11.45 -35.34 3.44
C SER A 447 -11.02 -35.16 4.91
N GLY A 448 -10.21 -34.15 5.24
CA GLY A 448 -9.80 -33.84 6.62
C GLY A 448 -9.06 -34.99 7.36
N ARG A 449 -8.50 -35.96 6.63
CA ARG A 449 -7.78 -37.10 7.20
C ARG A 449 -6.28 -36.95 6.91
N SER A 450 -5.48 -36.89 7.98
CA SER A 450 -4.01 -36.96 7.90
C SER A 450 -3.60 -38.32 7.35
N ALA A 451 -2.99 -38.36 6.16
CA ALA A 451 -2.37 -39.56 5.63
C ALA A 451 -0.98 -39.72 6.26
N ALA A 452 -0.89 -40.60 7.26
CA ALA A 452 0.40 -41.08 7.76
C ALA A 452 1.10 -41.89 6.66
N LEU A 453 2.33 -41.51 6.32
CA LEU A 453 3.20 -42.29 5.44
C LEU A 453 3.79 -43.48 6.24
N PRO A 454 3.86 -44.70 5.66
CA PRO A 454 4.52 -45.81 6.30
C PRO A 454 6.05 -45.69 6.20
N SER A 455 6.72 -46.08 7.28
CA SER A 455 8.16 -46.26 7.36
C SER A 455 8.64 -47.33 6.37
N THR A 456 9.72 -47.05 5.64
CA THR A 456 10.50 -48.09 4.97
C THR A 456 11.95 -48.02 5.44
N ASP A 457 12.28 -49.00 6.28
CA ASP A 457 13.62 -49.49 6.55
C ASP A 457 14.27 -50.10 5.29
N ARG A 458 15.59 -49.94 5.21
CA ARG A 458 16.62 -50.82 4.59
C ARG A 458 16.42 -51.34 3.15
N HIS A 459 17.29 -50.91 2.23
CA HIS A 459 18.61 -51.52 1.99
C HIS A 459 19.51 -50.64 1.15
#